data_AF-A0A847MBE6-F1
#
_entry.id   AF-A0A847MBE6-F1
#
_cell.length_a   1.000
_cell.length_b   1.000
_cell.length_c   1.000
_cell.angle_alpha   90.00
_cell.angle_beta   90.00
_cell.angle_gamma   90.00
#
_symmetry.space_group_name_H-M   'P 1'
#
loop_
_entity.id
_entity.type
_entity.pdbx_description
1 polymer ?
#
loop_
_entity_poly.entity_id
_entity_poly.type
_entity_poly.pdbx_seq_one_letter_code
_entity_poly.pdbx_strand_id
1 'polypeptide(L)'
;MRTFGEIPGIKVGQLFANRRELHDSGVHRPLQAGICGSADRGAESVVLSGGYEDDEDLGDEIIYTGHGGQDRSGVQIADQKLVNQNAALAQNAKKNIPVRLIRGARLRSPFAPVKGFRYDGLFDVKRYWQENGKAGHLIWRFHLVKRASG
;
A
#
# COMPACT_ATOMS: atom_id res chain seq x y z
N MET A 1 -10.50 -12.49 -11.67
CA MET A 1 -9.10 -12.99 -11.72
C MET A 1 -8.23 -12.06 -10.89
N ARG A 2 -7.26 -12.57 -10.10
CA ARG A 2 -6.29 -11.71 -9.39
C ARG A 2 -5.23 -11.27 -10.40
N THR A 3 -4.97 -9.98 -10.50
CA THR A 3 -4.10 -9.43 -11.55
C THR A 3 -2.98 -8.61 -10.90
N PHE A 4 -1.74 -8.99 -11.17
CA PHE A 4 -0.56 -8.19 -10.86
C PHE A 4 -0.24 -7.26 -12.03
N GLY A 5 0.34 -6.10 -11.74
CA GLY A 5 0.64 -5.10 -12.76
C GLY A 5 -0.56 -4.21 -13.10
N GLU A 6 -0.56 -3.70 -14.34
CA GLU A 6 -1.55 -2.74 -14.83
C GLU A 6 -2.96 -3.33 -14.93
N ILE A 7 -3.96 -2.46 -14.86
CA ILE A 7 -5.35 -2.80 -15.16
C ILE A 7 -5.70 -2.23 -16.54
N PRO A 8 -6.19 -3.04 -17.51
CA PRO A 8 -6.56 -2.55 -18.83
C PRO A 8 -7.51 -1.34 -18.77
N GLY A 9 -7.16 -0.28 -19.50
CA GLY A 9 -7.95 0.95 -19.57
C GLY A 9 -7.73 1.94 -18.42
N ILE A 10 -6.98 1.57 -17.37
CA ILE A 10 -6.63 2.47 -16.26
C ILE A 10 -5.26 3.09 -16.52
N LYS A 11 -5.16 4.41 -16.36
CA LYS A 11 -3.89 5.15 -16.55
C LYS A 11 -3.36 5.70 -15.23
N VAL A 12 -2.04 5.82 -15.13
CA VAL A 12 -1.39 6.57 -14.05
C VAL A 12 -1.95 8.00 -14.01
N GLY A 13 -2.24 8.49 -12.81
CA GLY A 13 -2.91 9.77 -12.58
C GLY A 13 -4.44 9.71 -12.56
N GLN A 14 -5.05 8.58 -12.92
CA GLN A 14 -6.50 8.44 -12.89
C GLN A 14 -7.05 8.58 -11.46
N LEU A 15 -8.09 9.40 -11.34
CA LEU A 15 -8.79 9.68 -10.09
C LEU A 15 -10.01 8.76 -9.91
N PHE A 16 -10.27 8.43 -8.66
CA PHE A 16 -11.43 7.66 -8.20
C PHE A 16 -12.06 8.41 -7.03
N ALA A 17 -13.37 8.59 -7.04
CA ALA A 17 -14.05 9.39 -6.01
C ALA A 17 -13.96 8.72 -4.62
N ASN A 18 -13.95 7.39 -4.56
CA ASN A 18 -14.05 6.64 -3.32
C ASN A 18 -13.48 5.20 -3.44
N ARG A 19 -13.49 4.46 -2.32
CA ARG A 19 -13.05 3.06 -2.25
C ARG A 19 -13.92 2.10 -3.08
N ARG A 20 -15.19 2.43 -3.33
CA ARG A 20 -16.09 1.62 -4.16
C ARG A 20 -15.64 1.68 -5.62
N GLU A 21 -15.31 2.84 -6.15
CA GLU A 21 -14.81 2.96 -7.52
C GLU A 21 -13.45 2.26 -7.73
N LEU A 22 -12.57 2.27 -6.71
CA LEU A 22 -11.34 1.46 -6.74
C LEU A 22 -11.63 -0.04 -6.78
N HIS A 23 -12.67 -0.50 -6.08
CA HIS A 23 -13.11 -1.89 -6.09
C HIS A 23 -13.67 -2.27 -7.45
N ASP A 24 -14.62 -1.49 -7.96
CA ASP A 24 -15.35 -1.76 -9.19
C ASP A 24 -14.42 -1.73 -10.41
N SER A 25 -13.39 -0.88 -10.39
CA SER A 25 -12.34 -0.84 -11.43
C SER A 25 -11.30 -1.96 -11.32
N GLY A 26 -11.26 -2.70 -10.22
CA GLY A 26 -10.25 -3.74 -9.97
C GLY A 26 -8.86 -3.21 -9.58
N VAL A 27 -8.64 -1.89 -9.54
CA VAL A 27 -7.36 -1.29 -9.13
C VAL A 27 -7.02 -1.67 -7.69
N HIS A 28 -8.00 -1.57 -6.78
CA HIS A 28 -7.86 -2.00 -5.39
C HIS A 28 -9.20 -2.53 -4.84
N ARG A 29 -9.28 -3.85 -4.69
CA ARG A 29 -10.52 -4.57 -4.37
C ARG A 29 -11.01 -4.40 -2.92
N PRO A 30 -10.15 -4.34 -1.88
CA PRO A 30 -10.64 -4.12 -0.52
C PRO A 30 -11.30 -2.76 -0.36
N LEU A 31 -12.41 -2.71 0.38
CA LEU A 31 -13.11 -1.45 0.68
C LEU A 31 -12.54 -0.70 1.88
N GLN A 32 -11.73 -1.37 2.72
CA GLN A 32 -11.15 -0.79 3.93
C GLN A 32 -9.64 -1.06 4.05
N ALA A 33 -9.22 -2.32 3.97
CA ALA A 33 -7.82 -2.72 4.16
C ALA A 33 -6.87 -1.96 3.21
N GLY A 34 -5.69 -1.54 3.70
CA GLY A 34 -4.70 -0.83 2.88
C GLY A 34 -4.01 -1.72 1.85
N ILE A 35 -3.91 -3.02 2.10
CA ILE A 35 -3.20 -3.99 1.25
C ILE A 35 -4.20 -4.97 0.63
N CYS A 36 -4.16 -5.14 -0.69
CA CYS A 36 -4.89 -6.16 -1.43
C CYS A 36 -3.93 -7.29 -1.81
N GLY A 37 -4.08 -8.49 -1.26
CA GLY A 37 -3.19 -9.60 -1.58
C GLY A 37 -3.43 -10.83 -0.72
N SER A 38 -2.61 -11.86 -0.96
CA SER A 38 -2.54 -13.06 -0.12
C SER A 38 -1.10 -13.53 0.05
N ALA A 39 -0.81 -14.14 1.20
CA ALA A 39 0.55 -14.51 1.59
C ALA A 39 1.22 -15.49 0.61
N ASP A 40 0.46 -16.37 -0.02
CA ASP A 40 0.92 -17.38 -0.98
C ASP A 40 1.29 -16.79 -2.35
N ARG A 41 0.65 -15.68 -2.74
CA ARG A 41 0.71 -15.14 -4.11
C ARG A 41 1.45 -13.81 -4.19
N GLY A 42 1.29 -12.94 -3.20
CA GLY A 42 1.73 -11.55 -3.20
C GLY A 42 0.60 -10.55 -3.07
N ALA A 43 0.96 -9.29 -2.89
CA ALA A 43 0.12 -8.11 -2.93
C ALA A 43 -0.06 -7.57 -4.35
N GLU A 44 -1.30 -7.36 -4.74
CA GLU A 44 -1.73 -6.80 -6.01
C GLU A 44 -1.67 -5.25 -5.97
N SER A 45 -2.09 -4.66 -4.85
CA SER A 45 -2.14 -3.20 -4.69
C SER A 45 -2.11 -2.75 -3.24
N VAL A 46 -1.65 -1.52 -3.01
CA VAL A 46 -1.65 -0.84 -1.72
C VAL A 46 -2.23 0.56 -1.80
N VAL A 47 -2.84 1.01 -0.70
CA VAL A 47 -3.38 2.36 -0.53
C VAL A 47 -2.62 3.08 0.57
N LEU A 48 -2.10 4.27 0.27
CA LEU A 48 -1.65 5.25 1.27
C LEU A 48 -2.76 6.26 1.52
N SER A 49 -3.35 6.22 2.71
CA SER A 49 -4.45 7.13 3.08
C SER A 49 -4.30 7.74 4.47
N GLY A 50 -3.09 7.70 5.06
CA GLY A 50 -2.79 8.26 6.38
C GLY A 50 -3.32 7.42 7.55
N GLY A 51 -3.40 6.09 7.37
CA GLY A 51 -3.85 5.16 8.41
C GLY A 51 -2.78 4.73 9.39
N TYR A 52 -1.51 4.95 9.06
CA TYR A 52 -0.35 4.67 9.92
C TYR A 52 0.49 5.94 10.04
N GLU A 53 0.86 6.29 11.26
CA GLU A 53 1.68 7.48 11.55
C GLU A 53 3.13 7.34 11.08
N ASP A 54 3.59 6.10 10.89
CA ASP A 54 4.93 5.77 10.45
C ASP A 54 5.07 5.81 8.92
N ASP A 55 4.00 5.93 8.13
CA ASP A 55 4.13 6.01 6.67
C ASP A 55 4.97 7.23 6.24
N GLU A 56 5.92 7.00 5.33
CA GLU A 56 6.73 8.06 4.70
C GLU A 56 6.52 8.03 3.20
N ASP A 57 6.08 9.16 2.65
CA ASP A 57 5.81 9.32 1.22
C ASP A 57 6.79 10.35 0.63
N LEU A 58 7.78 9.87 -0.12
CA LEU A 58 8.83 10.65 -0.79
C LEU A 58 8.58 10.73 -2.31
N GLY A 59 7.35 10.50 -2.77
CA GLY A 59 6.98 10.58 -4.17
C GLY A 59 7.25 9.29 -4.93
N ASP A 60 8.45 9.13 -5.47
CA ASP A 60 8.81 7.90 -6.20
C ASP A 60 9.38 6.82 -5.27
N GLU A 61 9.61 7.14 -4.00
CA GLU A 61 9.96 6.20 -2.94
C GLU A 61 8.98 6.31 -1.77
N ILE A 62 8.60 5.17 -1.21
CA ILE A 62 7.67 5.08 -0.08
C ILE A 62 8.25 4.15 0.96
N ILE A 63 8.17 4.55 2.23
CA ILE A 63 8.35 3.64 3.35
C ILE A 63 6.96 3.35 3.92
N TYR A 64 6.41 2.20 3.54
CA TYR A 64 5.05 1.80 3.86
C TYR A 64 5.01 0.95 5.13
N THR A 65 4.05 1.24 6.01
CA THR A 65 3.82 0.50 7.25
C THR A 65 2.93 -0.71 7.02
N GLY A 66 3.32 -1.84 7.58
CA GLY A 66 2.54 -3.07 7.56
C GLY A 66 1.18 -2.92 8.24
N HIS A 67 0.29 -3.87 7.97
CA HIS A 67 -1.01 -3.96 8.58
C HIS A 67 -0.94 -4.63 9.97
N GLY A 68 -1.80 -4.16 10.87
CA GLY A 68 -2.13 -4.83 12.13
C GLY A 68 -1.54 -4.15 13.37
N GLY A 69 -1.88 -4.70 14.53
CA GLY A 69 -1.48 -4.17 15.84
C GLY A 69 -2.07 -2.80 16.19
N GLN A 70 -3.08 -2.33 15.45
CA GLN A 70 -3.85 -1.14 15.76
C GLN A 70 -5.18 -1.48 16.45
N ASP A 71 -5.67 -0.54 17.27
CA ASP A 71 -7.04 -0.54 17.78
C ASP A 71 -8.05 -0.02 16.73
N ARG A 72 -9.31 0.20 17.14
CA ARG A 72 -10.36 0.74 16.26
C ARG A 72 -10.14 2.21 15.88
N SER A 73 -9.32 2.93 16.64
CA SER A 73 -8.99 4.34 16.43
C SER A 73 -7.80 4.51 15.48
N GLY A 74 -7.12 3.42 15.11
CA GLY A 74 -5.91 3.45 14.27
C GLY A 74 -4.64 3.69 15.08
N VAL A 75 -4.68 3.60 16.41
CA VAL A 75 -3.50 3.74 17.26
C VAL A 75 -2.81 2.39 17.38
N GLN A 76 -1.49 2.36 17.20
CA GLN A 76 -0.68 1.15 17.37
C GLN A 76 -0.62 0.79 18.87
N ILE A 77 -1.06 -0.43 19.22
CA ILE A 77 -1.18 -0.93 20.60
C ILE A 77 -0.49 -2.30 20.80
N ALA A 78 0.08 -2.88 19.75
CA ALA A 78 0.75 -4.17 19.78
C ALA A 78 1.71 -4.32 18.61
N ASP A 79 2.64 -5.26 18.73
CA ASP A 79 3.58 -5.60 17.67
C ASP A 79 2.87 -6.21 16.45
N GLN A 80 3.32 -5.79 15.27
CA GLN A 80 2.90 -6.35 14.01
C GLN A 80 3.55 -7.70 13.73
N LYS A 81 2.82 -8.56 13.02
CA LYS A 81 3.28 -9.89 12.62
C LYS A 81 3.48 -9.97 11.11
N LEU A 82 4.48 -10.74 10.65
CA LEU A 82 4.71 -11.00 9.24
C LEU A 82 3.81 -12.10 8.71
N VAL A 83 2.50 -11.87 8.73
CA VAL A 83 1.46 -12.82 8.28
C VAL A 83 0.49 -12.12 7.33
N ASN A 84 -0.35 -12.90 6.65
CA ASN A 84 -1.44 -12.39 5.80
C ASN A 84 -0.96 -11.30 4.81
N GLN A 85 -1.46 -10.06 4.95
CA GLN A 85 -1.13 -8.93 4.07
C GLN A 85 0.34 -8.52 4.14
N ASN A 86 0.96 -8.58 5.31
CA ASN A 86 2.39 -8.25 5.46
C ASN A 86 3.25 -9.32 4.78
N ALA A 87 2.88 -10.58 4.94
CA ALA A 87 3.51 -11.68 4.21
C ALA A 87 3.32 -11.55 2.69
N ALA A 88 2.18 -11.03 2.24
CA ALA A 88 1.93 -10.76 0.83
C ALA A 88 2.91 -9.72 0.26
N LEU A 89 3.15 -8.59 0.95
CA LEU A 89 4.15 -7.61 0.51
C LEU A 89 5.59 -8.14 0.59
N ALA A 90 5.92 -8.91 1.61
CA ALA A 90 7.22 -9.59 1.67
C ALA A 90 7.41 -10.56 0.50
N GLN A 91 6.32 -11.19 0.04
CA GLN A 91 6.35 -12.05 -1.14
C GLN A 91 6.64 -11.27 -2.42
N ASN A 92 6.14 -10.03 -2.56
CA ASN A 92 6.48 -9.15 -3.69
C ASN A 92 7.97 -8.86 -3.75
N ALA A 93 8.60 -8.54 -2.61
CA ALA A 93 10.04 -8.31 -2.56
C ALA A 93 10.83 -9.55 -2.99
N LYS A 94 10.45 -10.73 -2.48
CA LYS A 94 11.13 -11.99 -2.82
C LYS A 94 11.01 -12.41 -4.29
N LYS A 95 9.89 -12.06 -4.94
CA LYS A 95 9.55 -12.51 -6.30
C LYS A 95 9.59 -11.39 -7.35
N ASN A 96 10.02 -10.19 -6.99
CA ASN A 96 10.00 -8.99 -7.85
C ASN A 96 8.62 -8.75 -8.50
N ILE A 97 7.55 -8.93 -7.73
CA ILE A 97 6.17 -8.74 -8.21
C ILE A 97 5.80 -7.27 -8.06
N PRO A 98 5.32 -6.58 -9.12
CA PRO A 98 4.86 -5.21 -9.01
C PRO A 98 3.64 -5.10 -8.11
N VAL A 99 3.54 -3.98 -7.41
CA VAL A 99 2.37 -3.59 -6.63
C VAL A 99 1.83 -2.27 -7.16
N ARG A 100 0.50 -2.18 -7.39
CA ARG A 100 -0.13 -0.89 -7.73
C ARG A 100 -0.17 0.01 -6.50
N LEU A 101 0.28 1.26 -6.64
CA LEU A 101 0.20 2.27 -5.59
C LEU A 101 -1.01 3.18 -5.81
N ILE A 102 -1.77 3.42 -4.75
CA ILE A 102 -2.89 4.36 -4.75
C ILE A 102 -2.68 5.35 -3.60
N ARG A 103 -2.73 6.65 -3.88
CA ARG A 103 -2.74 7.71 -2.86
C ARG A 103 -4.16 8.22 -2.62
N GLY A 104 -4.54 8.37 -1.35
CA GLY A 104 -5.82 8.97 -0.94
C GLY A 104 -5.65 10.40 -0.44
N ALA A 105 -6.66 11.24 -0.64
CA ALA A 105 -6.61 12.67 -0.28
C ALA A 105 -6.48 12.98 1.22
N ARG A 106 -6.73 12.00 2.09
CA ARG A 106 -6.53 12.14 3.54
C ARG A 106 -5.08 11.93 3.97
N LEU A 107 -4.22 11.46 3.07
CA LEU A 107 -2.80 11.32 3.31
C LEU A 107 -2.18 12.71 3.51
N ARG A 108 -1.48 12.91 4.62
CA ARG A 108 -0.71 14.13 4.88
C ARG A 108 0.61 14.08 4.12
N SER A 109 0.55 14.27 2.82
CA SER A 109 1.69 14.21 1.89
C SER A 109 1.51 15.25 0.78
N PRO A 110 2.58 15.93 0.33
CA PRO A 110 2.51 16.84 -0.82
C PRO A 110 2.19 16.10 -2.12
N PHE A 111 2.37 14.77 -2.15
CA PHE A 111 2.05 13.93 -3.31
C PHE A 111 0.61 13.43 -3.32
N ALA A 112 -0.16 13.64 -2.25
CA ALA A 112 -1.55 13.21 -2.17
C ALA A 112 -2.43 13.98 -3.18
N PRO A 113 -3.48 13.35 -3.74
CA PRO A 113 -4.45 14.07 -4.55
C PRO A 113 -5.29 15.01 -3.68
N VAL A 114 -5.82 16.09 -4.26
CA VAL A 114 -6.70 17.05 -3.56
C VAL A 114 -8.02 16.39 -3.09
N LYS A 115 -8.52 15.42 -3.86
CA LYS A 115 -9.78 14.71 -3.54
C LYS A 115 -9.71 13.25 -3.97
N GLY A 116 -10.50 12.42 -3.30
CA GLY A 116 -10.65 11.00 -3.65
C GLY A 116 -9.34 10.21 -3.53
N PHE A 117 -9.12 9.35 -4.51
CA PHE A 117 -7.94 8.48 -4.64
C PHE A 117 -7.34 8.62 -6.03
N ARG A 118 -6.02 8.46 -6.16
CA ARG A 118 -5.31 8.50 -7.43
C ARG A 118 -4.45 7.26 -7.60
N TYR A 119 -4.54 6.61 -8.76
CA TYR A 119 -3.62 5.53 -9.12
C TYR A 119 -2.29 6.12 -9.58
N ASP A 120 -1.20 5.79 -8.88
CA ASP A 120 0.12 6.39 -9.09
C ASP A 120 1.13 5.46 -9.77
N GLY A 121 0.62 4.34 -10.30
CA GLY A 121 1.39 3.39 -11.09
C GLY A 121 1.92 2.20 -10.31
N LEU A 122 2.85 1.49 -10.93
CA LEU A 122 3.48 0.31 -10.38
C LEU A 122 4.73 0.65 -9.59
N PHE A 123 4.87 -0.01 -8.45
CA PHE A 123 6.03 0.07 -7.57
C PHE A 123 6.60 -1.33 -7.35
N ASP A 124 7.89 -1.40 -7.06
CA ASP A 124 8.57 -2.59 -6.56
C ASP A 124 8.77 -2.48 -5.05
N VAL A 125 8.55 -3.58 -4.34
CA VAL A 125 9.01 -3.69 -2.94
C VAL A 125 10.48 -4.09 -2.97
N LYS A 126 11.41 -3.15 -2.71
CA LYS A 126 12.86 -3.41 -2.79
C LYS A 126 13.39 -4.14 -1.57
N ARG A 127 12.86 -3.82 -0.38
CA ARG A 127 13.21 -4.48 0.88
C ARG A 127 12.10 -4.33 1.91
N TYR A 128 12.17 -5.15 2.95
CA TYR A 128 11.31 -5.06 4.11
C TYR A 128 12.09 -5.40 5.39
N TRP A 129 11.73 -4.78 6.50
CA TRP A 129 12.37 -4.98 7.81
C TRP A 129 11.38 -4.73 8.93
N GLN A 130 11.79 -5.03 10.16
CA GLN A 130 11.05 -4.73 11.37
C GLN A 130 11.80 -3.66 12.16
N GLU A 131 11.10 -2.69 12.72
CA GLU A 131 11.67 -1.66 13.59
C GLU A 131 10.66 -1.21 14.66
N ASN A 132 11.11 -0.44 15.65
CA ASN A 132 10.21 0.21 16.59
C ASN A 132 9.54 1.40 15.93
N GLY A 133 8.22 1.38 15.84
CA GLY A 133 7.41 2.52 15.38
C GLY A 133 7.36 3.64 16.42
N LYS A 134 6.76 4.77 16.04
CA LYS A 134 6.63 5.96 16.91
C LYS A 134 5.90 5.69 18.22
N ALA A 135 4.96 4.76 18.21
CA ALA A 135 4.22 4.31 19.39
C ALA A 135 5.00 3.31 20.29
N GLY A 136 6.24 2.93 19.94
CA GLY A 136 7.07 2.02 20.73
C GLY A 136 6.78 0.53 20.52
N HIS A 137 6.02 0.18 19.48
CA HIS A 137 5.73 -1.20 19.09
C HIS A 137 6.49 -1.61 17.83
N LEU A 138 6.78 -2.90 17.69
CA LEU A 138 7.43 -3.41 16.48
C LEU A 138 6.48 -3.34 15.29
N ILE A 139 6.89 -2.66 14.22
CA ILE A 139 6.14 -2.54 12.97
C ILE A 139 6.93 -3.13 11.81
N TRP A 140 6.21 -3.63 10.80
CA TRP A 140 6.84 -4.04 9.54
C TRP A 140 6.90 -2.85 8.59
N ARG A 141 8.04 -2.69 7.93
CA ARG A 141 8.29 -1.61 6.99
C ARG A 141 8.61 -2.20 5.63
N PHE A 142 8.12 -1.54 4.59
CA PHE A 142 8.31 -1.94 3.21
C PHE A 142 8.79 -0.74 2.41
N HIS A 143 9.97 -0.84 1.81
CA HIS A 143 10.49 0.19 0.91
C HIS A 143 9.99 -0.09 -0.49
N LEU A 144 9.09 0.77 -0.98
CA LEU A 144 8.53 0.70 -2.31
C LEU A 144 9.20 1.76 -3.19
N VAL A 145 9.61 1.37 -4.38
CA VAL A 145 10.24 2.27 -5.37
C VAL A 145 9.45 2.19 -6.66
N LYS A 146 9.12 3.34 -7.24
CA LYS A 146 8.36 3.42 -8.48
C LYS A 146 9.09 2.70 -9.60
N ARG A 147 8.37 1.90 -10.37
CA ARG A 147 8.92 1.28 -11.58
C ARG A 147 9.10 2.34 -12.64
N ALA A 148 10.27 2.36 -13.27
CA ALA A 148 10.46 3.12 -14.49
C ALA A 148 9.47 2.60 -15.55
N SER A 149 8.84 3.53 -16.28
CA SER A 149 8.10 3.19 -17.48
C SER A 149 9.10 2.63 -18.49
N GLY A 150 8.92 1.37 -18.89
CA GLY A 150 9.64 0.78 -20.02
C GLY A 150 9.13 1.32 -21.36
#